data_AF-A0A816GG72-F1
#
_entry.id   AF-A0A816GG72-F1
#
_cell.length_a   1.000
_cell.length_b   1.000
_cell.length_c   1.000
_cell.angle_alpha   90.00
_cell.angle_beta   90.00
_cell.angle_gamma   90.00
#
_symmetry.space_group_name_H-M   'P 1'
#
loop_
_entity.id
_entity.type
_entity.pdbx_description
1 polymer ?
#
loop_
_entity_poly.entity_id
_entity_poly.type
_entity_poly.pdbx_seq_one_letter_code
_entity_poly.pdbx_strand_id
1 'polypeptide(L)'
;MEQIFNESKAFKQLDEDPTIQKEDKLQRKLLHLKNIGFLTDSEYKFTRPVGSQPGKAYGLLKIHKDGVPLRPVISACGTFNYKLSKLLVNKLKHLRASPTIVIDTFKFVKEL
;
A
#
# COMPACT_ATOMS: atom_id res chain seq x y z
N MET A 1 -15.90 13.18 -7.86
CA MET A 1 -14.98 12.62 -6.83
C MET A 1 -15.21 13.25 -5.47
N GLU A 2 -15.40 14.57 -5.38
CA GLU A 2 -15.63 15.27 -4.11
C GLU A 2 -16.80 14.68 -3.29
N GLN A 3 -17.93 14.35 -3.91
CA GLN A 3 -19.04 13.67 -3.23
C GLN A 3 -18.62 12.34 -2.57
N ILE A 4 -17.72 11.57 -3.20
CA ILE A 4 -17.22 10.29 -2.65
C ILE A 4 -16.33 10.52 -1.43
N PHE A 5 -15.54 11.59 -1.42
CA PHE A 5 -14.64 11.91 -0.30
C PHE A 5 -15.31 12.71 0.82
N ASN A 6 -16.43 13.38 0.53
CA ASN A 6 -17.20 14.15 1.51
C ASN A 6 -18.19 13.28 2.30
N GLU A 7 -18.41 12.02 1.92
CA GLU A 7 -19.14 11.06 2.74
C GLU A 7 -18.32 10.69 4.00
N SER A 8 -18.68 11.31 5.13
CA SER A 8 -17.90 11.35 6.38
C SER A 8 -17.60 10.00 7.06
N LYS A 9 -18.17 8.90 6.58
CA LYS A 9 -17.96 7.56 7.16
C LYS A 9 -16.58 6.97 6.83
N ALA A 10 -16.00 7.32 5.68
CA ALA A 10 -14.80 6.66 5.16
C ALA A 10 -13.55 7.54 5.12
N PHE A 11 -13.73 8.86 4.91
CA PHE A 11 -12.63 9.81 4.76
C PHE A 11 -12.75 10.95 5.76
N LYS A 12 -11.59 11.43 6.23
CA LYS A 12 -11.47 12.59 7.09
C LYS A 12 -10.52 13.58 6.41
N GLN A 13 -10.97 14.81 6.25
CA GLN A 13 -10.13 15.91 5.80
C GLN A 13 -9.05 16.21 6.85
N LEU A 14 -7.83 16.44 6.38
CA LEU A 14 -6.69 16.82 7.20
C LEU A 14 -6.36 18.29 6.94
N ASP A 15 -5.93 18.98 7.99
CA ASP A 15 -5.56 20.40 7.92
C ASP A 15 -4.16 20.60 7.32
N GLU A 16 -3.30 19.58 7.41
CA GLU A 16 -1.91 19.61 6.93
C GLU A 16 -1.51 18.28 6.28
N ASP A 17 -0.47 18.32 5.44
CA ASP A 17 0.13 17.12 4.84
C ASP A 17 1.05 16.41 5.85
N PRO A 18 0.70 15.21 6.33
CA PRO A 18 1.50 14.51 7.33
C PRO A 18 2.66 13.71 6.70
N THR A 19 2.92 13.84 5.40
CA THR A 19 3.86 12.96 4.67
C THR A 19 5.26 12.99 5.24
N ILE A 20 5.82 14.19 5.46
CA ILE A 20 7.17 14.36 6.03
C ILE A 20 7.21 13.80 7.46
N GLN A 21 6.22 14.13 8.29
CA GLN A 21 6.14 13.65 9.67
C GLN A 21 6.09 12.11 9.75
N LYS A 22 5.32 11.48 8.86
CA LYS A 22 5.21 10.01 8.76
C LYS A 22 6.49 9.37 8.22
N GLU A 23 7.13 10.01 7.23
CA GLU A 23 8.43 9.58 6.71
C GLU A 23 9.48 9.55 7.82
N ASP A 24 9.63 10.65 8.56
CA ASP A 24 10.59 10.76 9.66
C ASP A 24 10.34 9.73 10.76
N LYS A 25 9.07 9.57 11.16
CA LYS A 25 8.68 8.57 12.16
C LYS A 25 9.05 7.16 11.71
N LEU A 26 8.83 6.85 10.44
CA LEU A 26 9.18 5.55 9.89
C LEU A 26 10.70 5.36 9.82
N GLN A 27 11.45 6.34 9.34
CA GLN A 27 12.91 6.27 9.27
C GLN A 27 13.52 6.00 10.66
N ARG A 28 13.07 6.70 11.71
CA ARG A 28 13.52 6.47 13.09
C ARG A 28 13.26 5.04 13.55
N LYS A 29 12.07 4.49 13.25
CA LYS A 29 11.72 3.12 13.60
C LYS A 29 12.58 2.09 12.85
N LEU A 30 12.79 2.29 11.54
CA LEU A 30 13.64 1.41 10.72
C LEU A 30 15.09 1.44 11.19
N LEU A 31 15.61 2.61 11.57
CA LEU A 31 16.96 2.74 12.11
C LEU A 31 17.09 1.97 13.43
N HIS A 32 16.12 2.10 14.33
CA HIS A 32 16.11 1.32 15.57
C HIS A 32 16.07 -0.20 15.28
N LEU A 33 15.22 -0.66 14.36
CA LEU A 33 15.14 -2.07 13.97
C LEU A 33 16.45 -2.60 13.36
N LYS A 34 17.18 -1.75 12.60
CA LYS A 34 18.52 -2.08 12.12
C LYS A 34 19.51 -2.23 13.28
N ASN A 35 19.50 -1.28 14.22
CA ASN A 35 20.46 -1.25 15.32
C ASN A 35 20.32 -2.44 16.27
N ILE A 36 19.10 -2.96 16.46
CA ILE A 36 18.87 -4.19 17.24
C ILE A 36 19.10 -5.48 16.44
N GLY A 37 19.58 -5.38 15.19
CA GLY A 37 19.85 -6.53 14.32
C GLY A 37 18.63 -7.18 13.68
N PHE A 38 17.44 -6.58 13.79
CA PHE A 38 16.21 -7.14 13.20
C PHE A 38 16.14 -6.95 11.68
N LEU A 39 16.70 -5.85 11.17
CA LEU A 39 16.83 -5.59 9.73
C LEU A 39 18.29 -5.71 9.30
N THR A 40 18.49 -6.39 8.17
CA THR A 40 19.79 -6.36 7.47
C THR A 40 20.04 -4.97 6.88
N ASP A 41 21.30 -4.65 6.57
CA ASP A 41 21.65 -3.35 5.97
C ASP A 41 20.98 -3.16 4.60
N SER A 42 20.86 -4.22 3.80
CA SER A 42 20.19 -4.20 2.50
C SER A 42 18.68 -3.94 2.65
N GLU A 43 18.02 -4.59 3.62
CA GLU A 43 16.61 -4.36 3.91
C GLU A 43 16.34 -2.96 4.43
N TYR A 44 17.20 -2.45 5.31
CA TYR A 44 17.12 -1.08 5.78
C TYR A 44 17.26 -0.09 4.61
N LYS A 45 18.29 -0.24 3.77
CA LYS A 45 18.51 0.63 2.59
C LYS A 45 17.33 0.55 1.61
N PHE A 46 16.77 -0.63 1.39
CA PHE A 46 15.62 -0.81 0.53
C PHE A 46 14.36 -0.16 1.10
N THR A 47 14.10 -0.32 2.40
CA THR A 47 12.85 0.14 3.03
C THR A 47 12.86 1.58 3.47
N ARG A 48 14.04 2.19 3.65
CA ARG A 48 14.18 3.58 4.06
C ARG A 48 13.52 4.52 3.03
N PRO A 49 12.43 5.22 3.38
CA PRO A 49 11.80 6.18 2.49
C PRO A 49 12.67 7.43 2.33
N VAL A 50 12.65 8.02 1.14
CA VAL A 50 13.25 9.32 0.82
C VAL A 50 12.36 9.99 -0.22
N GLY A 51 11.91 11.21 0.05
CA GLY A 51 11.11 12.00 -0.91
C GLY A 51 9.74 11.39 -1.18
N SER A 52 9.07 10.93 -0.12
CA SER A 52 7.75 10.30 -0.24
C SER A 52 6.69 11.29 -0.71
N GLN A 53 5.66 10.78 -1.39
CA GLN A 53 4.49 11.55 -1.80
C GLN A 53 3.25 11.08 -1.04
N PRO A 54 2.26 11.96 -0.82
CA PRO A 54 0.94 11.54 -0.37
C PRO A 54 0.33 10.50 -1.31
N GLY A 55 -0.53 9.64 -0.76
CA GLY A 55 -1.32 8.72 -1.58
C GLY A 55 -2.25 9.51 -2.51
N LYS A 56 -2.31 9.10 -3.78
CA LYS A 56 -3.12 9.80 -4.80
C LYS A 56 -4.43 9.07 -5.00
N ALA A 57 -5.53 9.81 -4.92
CA ALA A 57 -6.84 9.27 -5.24
C ALA A 57 -7.27 9.73 -6.65
N TYR A 58 -7.78 8.81 -7.46
CA TYR A 58 -8.32 9.11 -8.78
C TYR A 58 -9.49 8.19 -9.10
N GLY A 59 -10.27 8.55 -10.11
CA GLY A 59 -11.45 7.80 -10.52
C GLY A 59 -11.28 7.20 -11.91
N LEU A 60 -11.69 5.94 -12.06
CA LEU A 60 -11.80 5.27 -13.37
C LEU A 60 -13.26 4.99 -13.68
N LEU A 61 -13.72 5.25 -14.90
CA LEU A 61 -15.12 4.99 -15.28
C LEU A 61 -15.39 3.48 -15.38
N LYS A 62 -16.52 3.03 -14.85
CA LYS A 62 -17.04 1.67 -15.09
C LYS A 62 -17.93 1.67 -16.33
N ILE A 63 -17.32 1.71 -17.51
CA ILE A 63 -18.02 1.79 -18.82
C ILE A 63 -19.00 0.65 -19.12
N HIS A 64 -18.89 -0.48 -18.41
CA HIS A 64 -19.74 -1.65 -18.56
C HIS A 64 -20.99 -1.62 -17.65
N LYS A 65 -21.24 -0.52 -16.94
CA LYS A 65 -22.40 -0.36 -16.06
C LYS A 65 -23.25 0.82 -16.51
N ASP A 66 -24.57 0.68 -16.38
CA ASP A 66 -25.51 1.76 -16.65
C ASP A 66 -25.21 2.98 -15.77
N GLY A 67 -25.34 4.17 -16.37
CA GLY A 67 -24.96 5.44 -15.72
C GLY A 67 -23.45 5.66 -15.59
N VAL A 68 -22.61 4.75 -16.09
CA VAL A 68 -21.13 4.87 -16.16
C VAL A 68 -20.51 5.36 -14.84
N PRO A 69 -20.78 4.67 -13.71
CA PRO A 69 -20.35 5.14 -12.39
C PRO A 69 -18.83 5.14 -12.25
N LEU A 70 -18.32 6.05 -11.42
CA LEU A 70 -16.89 6.16 -11.12
C LEU A 70 -16.44 5.04 -10.16
N ARG A 71 -15.28 4.44 -10.44
CA ARG A 71 -14.53 3.57 -9.53
C ARG A 71 -13.42 4.40 -8.87
N PRO A 72 -13.57 4.81 -7.60
CA PRO A 72 -12.48 5.46 -6.89
C PRO A 72 -11.33 4.46 -6.68
N VAL A 73 -10.10 4.90 -6.87
CA VAL A 73 -8.85 4.15 -6.67
C VAL A 73 -7.91 5.00 -5.83
N ILE A 74 -7.33 4.38 -4.80
CA ILE A 74 -6.30 5.00 -3.96
C ILE A 74 -4.96 4.35 -4.30
N SER A 75 -4.05 5.14 -4.86
CA SER A 75 -2.68 4.71 -5.15
C SER A 75 -1.78 4.97 -3.95
N ALA A 76 -1.19 3.90 -3.43
CA ALA A 76 -0.13 3.95 -2.43
C ALA A 76 1.28 3.98 -3.05
N CYS A 77 1.40 4.12 -4.38
CA CYS A 77 2.70 4.17 -5.04
C CYS A 77 3.46 5.43 -4.62
N GLY A 78 4.70 5.25 -4.15
CA GLY A 78 5.55 6.37 -3.73
C GLY A 78 5.23 6.93 -2.34
N THR A 79 4.29 6.32 -1.60
CA THR A 79 4.08 6.69 -0.19
C THR A 79 5.23 6.21 0.69
N PHE A 80 5.38 6.84 1.86
CA PHE A 80 6.47 6.58 2.80
C PHE A 80 6.61 5.10 3.21
N ASN A 81 5.51 4.34 3.23
CA ASN A 81 5.49 2.93 3.62
C ASN A 81 5.49 1.96 2.43
N TYR A 82 5.60 2.42 1.18
CA TYR A 82 5.45 1.58 0.00
C TYR A 82 6.50 0.46 -0.08
N LYS A 83 7.79 0.80 0.03
CA LYS A 83 8.89 -0.19 -0.04
C LYS A 83 8.89 -1.12 1.17
N LEU A 84 8.56 -0.61 2.36
CA LEU A 84 8.37 -1.44 3.55
C LEU A 84 7.27 -2.49 3.32
N SER A 85 6.13 -2.08 2.76
CA SER A 85 5.03 -2.99 2.47
C SER A 85 5.45 -4.10 1.52
N LYS A 86 6.26 -3.78 0.49
CA LYS A 86 6.84 -4.80 -0.41
C LYS A 86 7.75 -5.79 0.32
N LEU A 87 8.62 -5.29 1.21
CA LEU A 87 9.47 -6.18 2.03
C LEU A 87 8.61 -7.12 2.88
N LEU A 88 7.59 -6.60 3.54
CA LEU A 88 6.69 -7.39 4.39
C LEU A 88 5.93 -8.45 3.60
N VAL A 89 5.41 -8.12 2.41
CA VAL A 89 4.75 -9.10 1.54
C VAL A 89 5.69 -10.26 1.21
N ASN A 90 6.96 -9.97 0.93
CA ASN A 90 7.94 -11.02 0.64
C ASN A 90 8.25 -11.86 1.88
N LYS A 91 8.47 -11.23 3.04
CA LYS A 91 8.74 -11.94 4.29
C LYS A 91 7.57 -12.81 4.74
N LEU A 92 6.34 -12.32 4.60
CA LEU A 92 5.12 -13.00 5.05
C LEU A 92 4.54 -13.95 3.98
N LYS A 93 5.19 -14.10 2.82
CA LYS A 93 4.70 -14.94 1.72
C LYS A 93 4.43 -16.39 2.16
N HIS A 94 5.28 -16.92 3.04
CA HIS A 94 5.14 -18.28 3.56
C HIS A 94 3.84 -18.50 4.35
N LEU A 95 3.32 -17.47 5.04
CA LEU A 95 2.06 -17.54 5.77
C LEU A 95 0.82 -17.57 4.85
N ARG A 96 0.99 -17.25 3.56
CA ARG A 96 -0.07 -17.28 2.56
C ARG A 96 -0.14 -18.61 1.81
N ALA A 97 0.78 -19.53 2.05
CA ALA A 97 0.74 -20.83 1.40
C ALA A 97 -0.32 -21.72 2.09
N SER A 98 -1.34 -22.11 1.33
CA SER A 98 -2.34 -23.10 1.75
C SER A 98 -2.63 -24.04 0.58
N PRO A 99 -2.89 -25.34 0.83
CA PRO A 99 -3.37 -26.27 -0.20
C PRO A 99 -4.67 -25.80 -0.89
N THR A 100 -5.44 -24.92 -0.24
CA THR A 100 -6.71 -24.38 -0.76
C THR A 100 -6.56 -23.06 -1.51
N ILE A 101 -5.35 -22.50 -1.63
CA ILE A 101 -5.11 -21.23 -2.31
C ILE A 101 -4.58 -21.49 -3.71
N VAL A 102 -5.29 -20.96 -4.70
CA VAL A 102 -4.86 -20.98 -6.11
C VAL A 102 -4.31 -19.61 -6.50
N ILE A 103 -3.25 -19.61 -7.31
CA ILE A 103 -2.48 -18.40 -7.65
C ILE A 103 -3.30 -17.47 -8.54
N ASP A 104 -4.00 -18.02 -9.52
CA ASP A 104 -4.84 -17.29 -10.46
C ASP A 104 -5.89 -18.21 -11.09
N THR A 105 -6.84 -17.61 -11.81
CA THR A 105 -7.93 -18.34 -12.47
C THR A 105 -7.43 -19.29 -13.56
N PHE A 106 -6.32 -18.99 -14.23
CA PHE A 106 -5.79 -19.86 -15.29
C PHE A 106 -5.20 -21.15 -14.72
N LYS A 107 -4.49 -21.05 -13.58
CA LYS A 107 -4.00 -22.19 -12.83
C LYS A 107 -5.16 -23.03 -12.29
N PHE A 108 -6.20 -22.37 -11.75
CA PHE A 108 -7.41 -23.05 -11.29
C PHE A 108 -8.07 -23.88 -12.39
N VAL A 109 -8.26 -23.30 -13.58
CA VAL A 109 -8.89 -23.99 -14.72
C VAL A 109 -8.04 -25.17 -15.23
N LYS A 110 -6.71 -25.12 -15.07
CA LYS A 110 -5.82 -26.25 -15.43
C LYS A 110 -5.82 -27.38 -14.42
N GLU A 111 -6.22 -27.11 -13.17
CA GLU A 111 -6.24 -28.06 -12.06
C GLU A 111 -7.63 -28.69 -11.83
N LEU A 112 -8.65 -28.25 -12.59
CA LEU A 112 -9.96 -28.92 -12.75
C LEU A 112 -9.81 -30.14 -13.67
#